data_AF-A0AAP8LAG7-F1
#
_entry.id   AF-A0AAP8LAG7-F1
#
_cell.length_a   1.000
_cell.length_b   1.000
_cell.length_c   1.000
_cell.angle_alpha   90.00
_cell.angle_beta   90.00
_cell.angle_gamma   90.00
#
_symmetry.space_group_name_H-M   'P 1'
#
loop_
_entity.id
_entity.type
_entity.pdbx_description
1 polymer ?
#
loop_
_entity_poly.entity_id
_entity_poly.type
_entity_poly.pdbx_seq_one_letter_code
_entity_poly.pdbx_strand_id
1 'polypeptide(L)' 'MTIDIESLSLRELGALVVAAEQRKLLISSRRPASAVRRMLKAAAAEAGYTLEELFGGEANEEAAP' A
#
# COMPACT_ATOMS: atom_id res chain seq x y z
N MET A 1 -0.20 14.70 9.11
CA MET A 1 0.26 14.90 10.51
C MET A 1 1.35 15.93 10.49
N THR A 2 1.30 16.89 11.41
CA THR A 2 2.33 17.92 11.56
C THR A 2 3.21 17.51 12.73
N ILE A 3 4.51 17.40 12.52
CA ILE A 3 5.50 17.10 13.57
C ILE A 3 6.30 18.38 13.77
N ASP A 4 6.36 18.88 15.00
CA ASP A 4 7.27 19.95 15.37
C ASP A 4 8.64 19.35 15.68
N ILE A 5 9.64 19.74 14.90
CA ILE A 5 11.00 19.21 14.98
C ILE A 5 11.80 19.93 16.08
N GLU A 6 11.48 21.19 16.36
CA GLU A 6 12.24 22.04 17.27
C GLU A 6 11.97 21.68 18.75
N SER A 7 10.83 21.08 19.04
CA SER A 7 10.47 20.60 20.38
C SER A 7 11.09 19.24 20.74
N LEU A 8 11.77 18.56 19.81
CA LEU A 8 12.31 17.21 20.01
C LEU A 8 13.70 17.25 20.63
N SER A 9 13.97 16.34 21.56
CA SER A 9 15.33 16.11 22.06
C SER A 9 16.22 15.45 21.00
N LEU A 10 17.54 15.53 21.18
CA LEU A 10 18.52 14.90 20.28
C LEU A 10 18.27 13.39 20.08
N ARG A 11 17.84 12.70 21.15
CA ARG A 11 17.51 11.27 21.11
C ARG A 11 16.26 11.00 20.26
N GLU A 12 15.24 11.83 20.41
CA GLU A 12 13.99 11.70 19.65
C GLU A 12 14.18 12.05 18.19
N LEU A 13 15.00 13.07 17.88
CA LEU A 13 15.43 13.38 16.52
C LEU A 13 16.16 12.19 15.88
N GLY A 14 17.09 11.56 16.61
CA GLY A 14 17.77 10.35 16.13
C GLY A 14 16.80 9.20 15.85
N ALA A 15 15.85 8.96 16.77
CA ALA A 15 14.82 7.93 16.58
C ALA A 15 13.90 8.23 15.39
N LEU A 16 13.53 9.50 15.17
CA LEU A 16 12.71 9.94 14.05
C LEU A 16 13.42 9.71 12.71
N VAL A 17 14.71 10.05 12.62
CA VAL A 17 15.51 9.81 11.41
C VAL A 17 15.57 8.32 11.08
N VAL A 18 15.88 7.47 12.07
CA VAL A 18 15.93 6.01 11.89
C VAL A 18 14.58 5.45 11.43
N ALA A 19 13.48 5.91 12.02
CA ALA A 19 12.13 5.48 11.60
C ALA A 19 11.79 5.96 10.18
N ALA A 20 12.18 7.19 9.82
CA ALA A 20 11.99 7.75 8.50
C ALA A 20 12.79 6.99 7.43
N GLU A 21 14.03 6.61 7.73
CA GLU A 21 14.87 5.80 6.85
C GLU A 21 14.29 4.41 6.64
N GLN A 22 13.84 3.73 7.69
CA GLN A 22 13.16 2.44 7.56
C GLN A 22 11.90 2.55 6.70
N ARG A 23 11.10 3.59 6.90
CA ARG A 23 9.91 3.85 6.08
C ARG A 23 10.30 4.13 4.61
N LYS A 24 11.35 4.91 4.37
CA LYS A 24 11.86 5.20 3.04
C LYS A 24 12.33 3.93 2.35
N LEU A 25 13.07 3.06 3.03
CA LEU A 25 13.50 1.76 2.51
C LEU A 25 12.28 0.89 2.16
N LEU A 26 11.31 0.77 3.06
CA LEU A 26 10.07 0.02 2.79
C LEU A 26 9.29 0.54 1.58
N ILE A 27 9.26 1.85 1.38
CA ILE A 27 8.58 2.46 0.22
C ILE A 27 9.42 2.27 -1.05
N SER A 28 10.74 2.45 -0.96
CA SER A 28 11.66 2.35 -2.10
C SER A 28 11.86 0.92 -2.59
N SER A 29 11.79 -0.07 -1.70
CA SER A 29 11.90 -1.49 -2.05
C SER A 29 10.59 -2.04 -2.63
N ARG A 30 9.46 -1.34 -2.46
CA ARG A 30 8.20 -1.76 -3.07
C ARG A 30 8.22 -1.50 -4.57
N ARG A 31 7.86 -2.52 -5.35
CA ARG A 31 7.53 -2.34 -6.76
C ARG A 31 6.41 -1.29 -6.88
N PRO A 32 6.51 -0.32 -7.81
CA PRO A 32 5.48 0.70 -7.98
C PRO A 32 4.10 0.06 -8.12
N ALA A 33 3.09 0.62 -7.45
CA ALA A 33 1.74 0.05 -7.45
C ALA A 33 1.19 -0.14 -8.88
N SER A 34 1.54 0.76 -9.81
CA SER A 34 1.20 0.64 -11.23
C SER A 34 1.82 -0.58 -11.91
N ALA A 35 3.07 -0.93 -11.57
CA ALA A 35 3.74 -2.12 -12.08
C ALA A 35 3.10 -3.40 -11.52
N VAL A 36 2.79 -3.42 -10.22
CA VAL A 36 2.11 -4.55 -9.57
C VAL A 36 0.70 -4.75 -10.15
N ARG A 37 -0.09 -3.67 -10.32
CA ARG A 37 -1.41 -3.74 -10.95
C ARG A 37 -1.36 -4.32 -12.35
N ARG A 38 -0.38 -3.92 -13.16
CA ARG A 38 -0.21 -4.44 -14.52
C ARG A 38 0.12 -5.93 -14.52
N MET A 39 1.02 -6.35 -13.63
CA MET A 39 1.39 -7.76 -13.46
C MET A 39 0.19 -8.60 -13.03
N LEU A 40 -0.63 -8.13 -12.08
CA LEU A 40 -1.84 -8.82 -11.64
C LEU A 40 -2.90 -8.90 -12.73
N LYS A 41 -3.13 -7.81 -13.48
CA LYS A 41 -4.05 -7.82 -14.63
C LYS A 41 -3.60 -8.79 -15.71
N ALA A 42 -2.30 -8.84 -16.01
CA ALA A 42 -1.75 -9.77 -16.99
C ALA A 42 -1.92 -11.23 -16.55
N ALA A 43 -1.62 -11.54 -15.28
CA ALA A 43 -1.79 -12.87 -14.72
C ALA A 43 -3.26 -13.33 -14.72
N ALA A 44 -4.20 -12.43 -14.37
CA ALA A 44 -5.62 -12.71 -14.45
C ALA A 44 -6.06 -12.99 -15.91
N ALA A 45 -5.64 -12.14 -16.85
CA ALA A 45 -5.97 -12.29 -18.26
C ALA A 45 -5.41 -13.58 -18.88
N GLU A 46 -4.20 -14.00 -18.47
CA GLU A 46 -3.60 -15.27 -18.87
C GLU A 46 -4.43 -16.47 -18.38
N ALA A 47 -5.01 -16.36 -17.19
CA ALA A 47 -5.95 -17.34 -16.67
C ALA A 47 -7.37 -17.23 -17.26
N GLY A 48 -7.62 -16.25 -18.15
CA GLY A 48 -8.93 -16.02 -18.77
C GLY A 48 -9.93 -15.23 -17.93
N TYR A 49 -9.47 -14.54 -16.89
CA TYR A 49 -10.31 -13.77 -15.96
C TYR A 49 -9.89 -12.29 -15.90
N THR A 50 -10.82 -11.45 -15.47
CA THR A 50 -10.54 -10.09 -15.03
C THR A 50 -10.38 -10.03 -13.51
N LEU A 51 -9.73 -8.99 -12.99
CA LEU A 51 -9.60 -8.83 -11.53
C LEU A 51 -10.96 -8.58 -10.89
N GLU A 52 -11.88 -7.96 -11.63
CA GLU A 52 -13.26 -7.68 -11.25
C GLU A 52 -14.07 -8.98 -11.09
N GLU A 53 -13.86 -9.99 -11.93
CA GLU A 53 -14.49 -11.31 -11.75
C GLU A 53 -13.90 -12.11 -10.59
N LEU A 54 -12.58 -11.96 -10.35
CA LEU A 54 -11.89 -12.69 -9.28
C LEU A 54 -12.08 -12.09 -7.88
N PHE A 55 -12.20 -10.77 -7.80
CA PHE A 55 -12.21 -10.03 -6.53
C PHE A 55 -13.38 -9.06 -6.38
N GLY A 56 -14.29 -8.97 -7.36
CA GLY A 56 -15.46 -8.09 -7.34
C GLY A 56 -16.71 -8.69 -6.69
N GLY A 57 -16.58 -9.73 -5.86
CA GLY A 57 -17.71 -10.36 -5.18
C GLY A 57 -18.31 -9.49 -4.07
N GLU A 58 -19.64 -9.30 -4.13
CA GLU A 58 -20.55 -9.01 -3.01
C GLU A 58 -20.60 -7.57 -2.47
N ALA A 59 -20.92 -6.59 -3.32
CA ALA A 59 -21.45 -5.30 -2.85
C ALA A 59 -22.98 -5.13 -3.05
N ASN A 60 -23.69 -6.17 -3.51
CA ASN A 60 -25.15 -6.12 -3.61
C ASN A 60 -25.79 -7.51 -3.54
N GLU A 61 -25.48 -8.29 -2.50
CA GLU A 61 -26.46 -9.25 -1.99
C GLU A 61 -27.20 -8.56 -0.84
N GLU A 62 -28.00 -7.59 -1.28
CA GLU A 62 -29.28 -7.17 -0.73
C GLU A 62 -29.79 -8.16 0.31
N ALA A 63 -29.76 -7.76 1.58
CA ALA A 63 -31.00 -7.51 2.31
C ALA A 63 -32.11 -8.53 1.94
N ALA A 64 -32.05 -9.71 2.55
CA ALA A 64 -33.19 -10.62 2.62
C ALA A 64 -33.91 -10.41 3.98
N PRO A 65 -35.24 -10.62 4.02
CA PRO A 65 -36.23 -9.89 4.84
C PRO A 65 -36.26 -10.19 6.33
#